data_AF-X1C2H0-F1
#
_entry.id   AF-X1C2H0-F1
#
_cell.length_a   1.000
_cell.length_b   1.000
_cell.length_c   1.000
_cell.angle_alpha   90.00
_cell.angle_beta   90.00
_cell.angle_gamma   90.00
#
_symmetry.space_group_name_H-M   'P 1'
#
loop_
_entity.id
_entity.type
_entity.pdbx_description
1 polymer ?
#
loop_
_entity_poly.entity_id
_entity_poly.type
_entity_poly.pdbx_seq_one_letter_code
_entity_poly.pdbx_strand_id
1 'polypeptide(L)'
;IIIAILDTGVDMLHPDLDEKIHSSGYDFVNDDSDATDDEGHGTHVAGIAAAETHNDEGIAGVAWNCKILPVKVLDSLGLGEIGKLADAIIWAADNGADVMNLSLGIPIESLVLENAIKYAYDKDVVIVAAAGNYDPIWGSDVWYPAAYDDYCLAVAATDYNDE
;
A
#
# COMPACT_ATOMS: atom_id res chain seq x y z
N ILE A 1 10.77 -9.86 -6.15
CA ILE A 1 9.51 -9.43 -5.52
C ILE A 1 9.72 -8.02 -5.01
N ILE A 2 9.10 -7.08 -5.71
CA ILE A 2 8.97 -5.69 -5.32
C ILE A 2 7.54 -5.53 -4.79
N ILE A 3 7.42 -5.11 -3.54
CA ILE A 3 6.15 -4.79 -2.89
C ILE A 3 5.99 -3.28 -2.96
N ALA A 4 5.03 -2.80 -3.74
CA ALA A 4 4.67 -1.39 -3.75
C ALA A 4 3.77 -1.08 -2.55
N ILE A 5 4.18 -0.09 -1.77
CA ILE A 5 3.43 0.42 -0.61
C ILE A 5 2.77 1.72 -1.05
N LEU A 6 1.48 1.63 -1.43
CA LEU A 6 0.67 2.78 -1.85
C LEU A 6 0.02 3.39 -0.60
N ASP A 7 0.68 4.38 -0.01
CA ASP A 7 0.36 4.86 1.35
C ASP A 7 0.82 6.33 1.58
N THR A 8 1.14 6.72 2.81
CA THR A 8 1.65 8.06 3.19
C THR A 8 3.11 8.31 2.80
N GLY A 9 3.78 7.33 2.20
CA GLY A 9 5.23 7.34 1.90
C GLY A 9 5.98 6.30 2.74
N VAL A 10 7.31 6.28 2.63
CA VAL A 10 8.17 5.44 3.49
C VAL A 10 9.38 6.25 3.95
N ASP A 11 9.75 6.17 5.23
CA ASP A 11 11.06 6.63 5.71
C ASP A 11 12.16 5.73 5.14
N MET A 12 12.69 6.13 3.98
CA MET A 12 13.71 5.39 3.24
C MET A 12 15.07 5.35 3.93
N LEU A 13 15.26 6.11 5.01
CA LEU A 13 16.49 6.16 5.80
C LEU A 13 16.32 5.47 7.17
N HIS A 14 15.17 4.85 7.42
CA HIS A 14 14.95 4.10 8.65
C HIS A 14 15.94 2.92 8.72
N PRO A 15 16.67 2.73 9.84
CA PRO A 15 17.74 1.71 9.94
C PRO A 15 17.30 0.26 9.71
N ASP A 16 16.00 0.00 9.81
CA ASP A 16 15.39 -1.33 9.59
C ASP A 16 14.77 -1.49 8.18
N LEU A 17 14.92 -0.49 7.31
CA LEU A 17 14.31 -0.42 5.97
C LEU A 17 15.24 0.08 4.86
N ASP A 18 16.37 0.71 5.17
CA ASP A 18 17.22 1.37 4.18
C ASP A 18 17.78 0.37 3.14
N GLU A 19 18.17 -0.85 3.55
CA GLU A 19 18.54 -1.92 2.61
C GLU A 19 17.32 -2.63 2.00
N LYS A 20 16.09 -2.18 2.24
CA LYS A 20 14.87 -2.72 1.62
C LYS A 20 14.33 -1.86 0.50
N ILE A 21 14.73 -0.60 0.40
CA ILE A 21 14.23 0.33 -0.60
C ILE A 21 14.70 -0.10 -2.00
N HIS A 22 13.74 -0.28 -2.91
CA HIS A 22 14.00 -0.62 -4.31
C HIS A 22 14.47 0.61 -5.10
N SER A 23 13.79 1.73 -4.90
CA SER A 23 14.05 3.03 -5.53
C SER A 23 13.37 4.14 -4.70
N SER A 24 13.58 5.42 -5.05
CA SER A 24 12.97 6.56 -4.34
C SER A 24 11.45 6.65 -4.46
N GLY A 25 10.82 5.79 -5.27
CA GLY A 25 9.38 5.83 -5.47
C GLY A 25 8.89 7.05 -6.25
N TYR A 26 7.62 7.38 -6.05
CA TYR A 26 7.01 8.60 -6.56
C TYR A 26 5.93 9.11 -5.60
N ASP A 27 5.84 10.43 -5.47
CA ASP A 27 4.85 11.11 -4.66
C ASP A 27 3.78 11.75 -5.55
N PHE A 28 2.58 11.16 -5.51
CA PHE A 28 1.41 11.65 -6.23
C PHE A 28 0.65 12.76 -5.48
N VAL A 29 0.95 12.99 -4.20
CA VAL A 29 0.41 14.09 -3.40
C VAL A 29 1.10 15.40 -3.78
N ASN A 30 2.43 15.38 -3.88
CA ASN A 30 3.24 16.57 -4.19
C ASN A 30 3.74 16.63 -5.65
N ASP A 31 3.48 15.59 -6.45
CA ASP A 31 3.87 15.47 -7.86
C ASP A 31 5.39 15.51 -8.10
N ASP A 32 6.16 14.82 -7.23
CA ASP A 32 7.61 14.73 -7.33
C ASP A 32 8.15 13.30 -7.06
N SER A 33 9.48 13.16 -7.09
CA SER A 33 10.16 11.87 -6.92
C SER A 33 10.56 11.57 -5.47
N ASP A 34 9.99 12.26 -4.50
CA ASP A 34 10.29 12.12 -3.07
C ASP A 34 9.09 11.52 -2.31
N ALA A 35 8.98 10.19 -2.33
CA ALA A 35 7.93 9.46 -1.62
C ALA A 35 8.24 9.26 -0.12
N THR A 36 8.94 10.21 0.50
CA THR A 36 9.24 10.19 1.93
C THR A 36 7.95 10.28 2.76
N ASP A 37 7.89 9.50 3.84
CA ASP A 37 6.75 9.52 4.76
C ASP A 37 6.76 10.76 5.65
N ASP A 38 5.64 11.46 5.70
CA ASP A 38 5.40 12.62 6.57
C ASP A 38 4.23 12.40 7.56
N GLU A 39 3.75 11.16 7.67
CA GLU A 39 2.69 10.75 8.61
C GLU A 39 3.19 9.62 9.53
N GLY A 40 3.70 8.52 8.96
CA GLY A 40 4.25 7.35 9.67
C GLY A 40 3.56 6.02 9.35
N HIS A 41 2.32 6.03 8.86
CA HIS A 41 1.52 4.84 8.57
C HIS A 41 2.17 4.00 7.47
N GLY A 42 2.60 4.61 6.37
CA GLY A 42 3.26 3.91 5.27
C GLY A 42 4.58 3.26 5.68
N THR A 43 5.38 3.91 6.53
CA THR A 43 6.60 3.32 7.12
C THR A 43 6.28 2.12 8.00
N HIS A 44 5.23 2.20 8.82
CA HIS A 44 4.78 1.10 9.66
C HIS A 44 4.32 -0.11 8.83
N VAL A 45 3.54 0.13 7.78
CA VAL A 45 3.09 -0.89 6.83
C VAL A 45 4.26 -1.54 6.09
N ALA A 46 5.22 -0.73 5.63
CA ALA A 46 6.46 -1.19 4.98
C ALA A 46 7.29 -2.11 5.89
N GLY A 47 7.41 -1.74 7.17
CA GLY A 47 8.08 -2.56 8.19
C GLY A 47 7.47 -3.95 8.34
N ILE A 48 6.15 -4.02 8.52
CA ILE A 48 5.43 -5.31 8.60
C ILE A 48 5.70 -6.16 7.35
N ALA A 49 5.61 -5.54 6.17
CA ALA A 49 5.76 -6.26 4.91
C ALA A 49 7.17 -6.84 4.73
N ALA A 50 8.21 -6.03 4.93
CA ALA A 50 9.54 -6.39 4.46
C ALA A 50 10.71 -5.74 5.23
N ALA A 51 10.55 -5.36 6.50
CA ALA A 51 11.68 -4.94 7.34
C ALA A 51 12.87 -5.90 7.24
N GLU A 52 14.07 -5.35 7.50
CA GLU A 52 15.26 -6.15 7.71
C GLU A 52 15.05 -7.19 8.80
N THR A 53 15.83 -8.26 8.75
CA THR A 53 15.64 -9.40 9.63
C THR A 53 16.99 -10.02 9.88
N HIS A 54 17.25 -10.37 11.14
CA HIS A 54 18.55 -10.82 11.63
C HIS A 54 19.66 -9.75 11.52
N ASN A 55 19.32 -8.47 11.70
CA ASN A 55 20.25 -7.33 11.77
C ASN A 55 20.50 -6.85 13.22
N ASP A 56 19.97 -7.54 14.23
CA ASP A 56 20.01 -7.16 15.66
C ASP A 56 19.34 -5.81 15.98
N GLU A 57 18.49 -5.31 15.09
CA GLU A 57 17.72 -4.08 15.25
C GLU A 57 16.22 -4.34 14.97
N GLY A 58 15.35 -3.42 15.41
CA GLY A 58 13.95 -3.36 14.98
C GLY A 58 13.13 -4.65 15.09
N ILE A 59 12.47 -5.01 13.99
CA ILE A 59 11.51 -6.12 13.88
C ILE A 59 11.97 -7.14 12.83
N ALA A 60 11.08 -8.06 12.44
CA ALA A 60 11.30 -8.95 11.30
C ALA A 60 10.13 -8.81 10.32
N GLY A 61 10.42 -8.39 9.08
CA GLY A 61 9.41 -8.31 8.04
C GLY A 61 8.92 -9.68 7.61
N VAL A 62 7.63 -9.83 7.31
CA VAL A 62 7.04 -11.11 6.89
C VAL A 62 7.72 -11.65 5.64
N ALA A 63 8.03 -10.77 4.69
CA ALA A 63 8.68 -11.09 3.43
C ALA A 63 10.10 -10.51 3.37
N TRP A 64 10.93 -10.79 4.38
CA TRP A 64 12.27 -10.22 4.59
C TRP A 64 13.25 -10.26 3.40
N ASN A 65 13.00 -11.09 2.37
CA ASN A 65 13.81 -11.14 1.14
C ASN A 65 13.30 -10.22 0.01
N CYS A 66 12.20 -9.50 0.23
CA CYS A 66 11.59 -8.61 -0.77
C CYS A 66 12.16 -7.19 -0.67
N LYS A 67 11.87 -6.39 -1.70
CA LYS A 67 12.18 -4.95 -1.74
C LYS A 67 10.89 -4.13 -1.73
N ILE A 68 10.98 -2.91 -1.24
CA ILE A 68 9.87 -1.97 -1.08
C ILE A 68 9.95 -0.90 -2.17
N LEU A 69 8.85 -0.66 -2.87
CA LEU A 69 8.67 0.49 -3.75
C LEU A 69 7.72 1.49 -3.05
N PRO A 70 8.24 2.60 -2.50
CA PRO A 70 7.39 3.62 -1.91
C PRO A 70 6.52 4.30 -2.97
N VAL A 71 5.23 4.47 -2.71
CA VAL A 71 4.31 5.21 -3.59
C VAL A 71 3.41 6.05 -2.71
N LYS A 72 3.69 7.35 -2.62
CA LYS A 72 2.94 8.24 -1.74
C LYS A 72 1.68 8.73 -2.43
N VAL A 73 0.52 8.37 -1.87
CA VAL A 73 -0.83 8.71 -2.36
C VAL A 73 -1.71 9.32 -1.27
N LEU A 74 -1.23 9.32 -0.04
CA LEU A 74 -1.87 9.93 1.12
C LEU A 74 -0.97 11.06 1.69
N ASP A 75 -1.59 12.18 2.06
CA ASP A 75 -0.92 13.32 2.67
C ASP A 75 -0.59 13.07 4.15
N SER A 76 -0.01 14.08 4.82
CA SER A 76 0.39 14.02 6.24
C SER A 76 -0.79 13.85 7.23
N LEU A 77 -2.04 13.83 6.74
CA LEU A 77 -3.25 13.56 7.52
C LEU A 77 -3.88 12.20 7.15
N GLY A 78 -3.23 11.41 6.28
CA GLY A 78 -3.75 10.15 5.78
C GLY A 78 -4.87 10.32 4.75
N LEU A 79 -4.99 11.49 4.10
CA LEU A 79 -6.02 11.79 3.11
C LEU A 79 -5.46 11.75 1.70
N GLY A 80 -6.27 11.28 0.74
CA GLY A 80 -5.85 11.17 -0.66
C GLY A 80 -6.97 11.40 -1.66
N GLU A 81 -6.61 11.48 -2.93
CA GLU A 81 -7.52 11.68 -4.04
C GLU A 81 -7.63 10.44 -4.92
N ILE A 82 -8.85 10.05 -5.28
CA ILE A 82 -9.11 8.84 -6.08
C ILE A 82 -8.38 8.87 -7.43
N GLY A 83 -8.28 10.03 -8.07
CA GLY A 83 -7.56 10.19 -9.33
C GLY A 83 -6.06 9.91 -9.18
N LYS A 84 -5.44 10.49 -8.15
CA LYS A 84 -4.03 10.27 -7.81
C LYS A 84 -3.76 8.81 -7.45
N LEU A 85 -4.64 8.18 -6.68
CA LEU A 85 -4.54 6.76 -6.37
C LEU A 85 -4.62 5.88 -7.62
N ALA A 86 -5.52 6.17 -8.56
CA ALA A 86 -5.65 5.43 -9.81
C ALA A 86 -4.39 5.57 -10.69
N ASP A 87 -3.86 6.79 -10.82
CA ASP A 87 -2.60 7.03 -11.54
C ASP A 87 -1.42 6.31 -10.87
N ALA A 88 -1.37 6.29 -9.54
CA ALA A 88 -0.35 5.61 -8.76
C ALA A 88 -0.39 4.08 -8.91
N ILE A 89 -1.58 3.48 -8.94
CA ILE A 89 -1.75 2.04 -9.21
C ILE A 89 -1.20 1.69 -10.59
N ILE A 90 -1.57 2.45 -11.63
CA ILE A 90 -1.06 2.24 -12.99
C ILE A 90 0.47 2.40 -13.02
N TRP A 91 0.98 3.45 -12.39
CA TRP A 91 2.42 3.72 -12.33
C TRP A 91 3.18 2.60 -11.61
N ALA A 92 2.69 2.11 -10.47
CA ALA A 92 3.35 1.03 -9.74
C ALA A 92 3.41 -0.26 -10.56
N ALA A 93 2.33 -0.61 -11.28
CA ALA A 93 2.30 -1.76 -12.18
C ALA A 93 3.31 -1.61 -13.33
N ASP A 94 3.46 -0.39 -13.85
CA ASP A 94 4.41 -0.08 -14.92
C ASP A 94 5.87 -0.04 -14.44
N ASN A 95 6.09 0.23 -13.14
CA ASN A 95 7.41 0.34 -12.52
C ASN A 95 7.83 -0.92 -11.74
N GLY A 96 7.27 -2.08 -12.12
CA GLY A 96 7.78 -3.37 -11.71
C GLY A 96 7.30 -3.87 -10.35
N ALA A 97 6.21 -3.31 -9.82
CA ALA A 97 5.55 -3.91 -8.65
C ALA A 97 5.09 -5.34 -8.98
N ASP A 98 5.52 -6.31 -8.18
CA ASP A 98 5.01 -7.69 -8.22
C ASP A 98 3.78 -7.83 -7.30
N VAL A 99 3.74 -7.02 -6.23
CA VAL A 99 2.65 -6.94 -5.25
C VAL A 99 2.34 -5.47 -4.95
N MET A 100 1.07 -5.13 -4.79
CA MET A 100 0.63 -3.82 -4.26
C MET A 100 -0.09 -4.02 -2.94
N ASN A 101 0.33 -3.27 -1.92
CA ASN A 101 -0.39 -3.17 -0.66
C ASN A 101 -1.10 -1.82 -0.59
N LEU A 102 -2.43 -1.88 -0.40
CA LEU A 102 -3.33 -0.75 -0.27
C LEU A 102 -3.97 -0.77 1.13
N SER A 103 -3.23 -0.28 2.13
CA SER A 103 -3.74 -0.13 3.51
C SER A 103 -4.59 1.13 3.64
N LEU A 104 -5.53 1.29 2.71
CA LEU A 104 -6.40 2.45 2.55
C LEU A 104 -7.71 2.01 1.90
N GLY A 105 -8.73 2.86 1.94
CA GLY A 105 -9.95 2.58 1.21
C GLY A 105 -11.00 3.67 1.29
N ILE A 106 -12.04 3.52 0.50
CA ILE A 106 -13.21 4.40 0.45
C ILE A 106 -14.51 3.57 0.55
N PRO A 107 -15.58 4.09 1.16
CA PRO A 107 -16.83 3.34 1.34
C PRO A 107 -17.72 3.30 0.09
N ILE A 108 -17.34 3.98 -1.00
CA ILE A 108 -18.15 4.14 -2.21
C ILE A 108 -17.35 3.63 -3.42
N GLU A 109 -18.03 2.88 -4.30
CA GLU A 109 -17.44 2.39 -5.53
C GLU A 109 -16.94 3.54 -6.44
N SER A 110 -15.86 3.28 -7.17
CA SER A 110 -15.35 4.20 -8.18
C SER A 110 -14.91 3.43 -9.42
N LEU A 111 -15.57 3.69 -10.55
CA LEU A 111 -15.19 3.09 -11.84
C LEU A 111 -13.74 3.46 -12.23
N VAL A 112 -13.26 4.64 -11.83
CA VAL A 112 -11.87 5.06 -12.09
C VAL A 112 -10.89 4.18 -11.31
N LEU A 113 -11.19 3.91 -10.04
CA LEU A 113 -10.35 3.06 -9.20
C LEU A 113 -10.39 1.60 -9.66
N GLU A 114 -11.59 1.08 -9.96
CA GLU A 114 -11.76 -0.29 -10.46
C GLU A 114 -10.96 -0.54 -11.74
N ASN A 115 -11.00 0.40 -12.70
CA ASN A 115 -10.24 0.26 -13.95
C ASN A 115 -8.72 0.24 -13.71
N ALA A 116 -8.21 1.04 -12.75
CA ALA A 116 -6.80 1.03 -12.40
C ALA A 116 -6.38 -0.29 -11.72
N ILE A 117 -7.21 -0.79 -10.79
CA ILE A 117 -7.03 -2.09 -10.14
C ILE A 117 -7.03 -3.21 -11.17
N LYS A 118 -8.01 -3.22 -12.07
CA LYS A 118 -8.07 -4.19 -13.18
C LYS A 118 -6.82 -4.12 -14.05
N TYR A 119 -6.32 -2.92 -14.36
CA TYR A 119 -5.10 -2.76 -15.14
C TYR A 119 -3.88 -3.41 -14.46
N ALA A 120 -3.70 -3.18 -13.16
CA ALA A 120 -2.63 -3.82 -12.40
C ALA A 120 -2.80 -5.35 -12.34
N TYR A 121 -4.03 -5.83 -12.15
CA TYR A 121 -4.34 -7.26 -12.16
C TYR A 121 -4.03 -7.92 -13.51
N ASP A 122 -4.44 -7.29 -14.63
CA ASP A 122 -4.16 -7.77 -16.00
C ASP A 122 -2.65 -7.78 -16.31
N LYS A 123 -1.82 -7.12 -15.49
CA LYS A 123 -0.35 -7.15 -15.54
C LYS A 123 0.29 -8.17 -14.60
N ASP A 124 -0.50 -9.12 -14.09
CA ASP A 124 -0.06 -10.16 -13.16
C ASP A 124 0.44 -9.60 -11.81
N VAL A 125 -0.03 -8.42 -11.39
CA VAL A 125 0.29 -7.86 -10.07
C VAL A 125 -0.71 -8.38 -9.04
N VAL A 126 -0.20 -8.89 -7.91
CA VAL A 126 -1.05 -9.28 -6.77
C VAL A 126 -1.47 -8.02 -6.00
N ILE A 127 -2.76 -7.84 -5.79
CA ILE A 127 -3.31 -6.65 -5.13
C ILE A 127 -3.89 -7.06 -3.77
N VAL A 128 -3.37 -6.48 -2.69
CA VAL A 128 -3.82 -6.71 -1.32
C VAL A 128 -4.40 -5.41 -0.78
N ALA A 129 -5.62 -5.44 -0.27
CA ALA A 129 -6.32 -4.25 0.18
C ALA A 129 -7.03 -4.45 1.52
N ALA A 130 -7.00 -3.42 2.37
CA ALA A 130 -7.65 -3.45 3.67
C ALA A 130 -9.19 -3.44 3.52
N ALA A 131 -9.87 -4.32 4.26
CA ALA A 131 -11.33 -4.43 4.22
C ALA A 131 -12.04 -3.18 4.79
N GLY A 132 -11.36 -2.39 5.64
CA GLY A 132 -11.87 -1.20 6.28
C GLY A 132 -12.06 -1.37 7.80
N ASN A 133 -12.08 -0.25 8.53
CA ASN A 133 -12.09 -0.21 10.00
C ASN A 133 -13.37 0.41 10.59
N TYR A 134 -14.45 0.48 9.81
CA TYR A 134 -15.66 1.21 10.19
C TYR A 134 -16.87 0.29 10.25
N ASP A 135 -17.66 0.47 11.31
CA ASP A 135 -18.99 -0.12 11.42
C ASP A 135 -19.86 0.41 10.25
N PRO A 136 -20.60 -0.45 9.52
CA PRO A 136 -21.46 -0.07 8.39
C PRO A 136 -22.67 0.76 8.86
N ILE A 137 -22.44 1.98 9.33
CA ILE A 137 -23.49 2.98 9.55
C ILE A 137 -23.96 3.55 8.20
N TRP A 138 -23.12 3.47 7.14
CA TRP A 138 -23.33 4.16 5.86
C TRP A 138 -23.08 3.34 4.58
N GLY A 139 -23.02 2.00 4.61
CA GLY A 139 -22.83 1.23 3.38
C GLY A 139 -22.22 -0.16 3.54
N SER A 140 -21.50 -0.60 2.50
CA SER A 140 -20.85 -1.92 2.36
C SER A 140 -19.95 -2.28 3.55
N ASP A 141 -20.01 -3.54 3.96
CA ASP A 141 -19.17 -4.12 5.02
C ASP A 141 -17.68 -4.14 4.63
N VAL A 142 -17.37 -4.05 3.33
CA VAL A 142 -16.01 -4.03 2.77
C VAL A 142 -15.82 -2.77 1.93
N TRP A 143 -14.73 -2.05 2.17
CA TRP A 143 -14.39 -0.82 1.46
C TRP A 143 -13.69 -1.11 0.12
N TYR A 144 -13.72 -0.14 -0.80
CA TYR A 144 -12.99 -0.22 -2.06
C TYR A 144 -11.56 0.33 -1.88
N PRO A 145 -10.53 -0.33 -2.46
CA PRO A 145 -10.62 -1.33 -3.52
C PRO A 145 -10.79 -2.78 -3.05
N ALA A 146 -10.77 -3.09 -1.75
CA ALA A 146 -10.87 -4.47 -1.27
C ALA A 146 -12.14 -5.21 -1.74
N ALA A 147 -13.25 -4.50 -1.89
CA ALA A 147 -14.51 -5.05 -2.40
C ALA A 147 -14.52 -5.38 -3.92
N TYR A 148 -13.42 -5.14 -4.65
CA TYR A 148 -13.27 -5.61 -6.03
C TYR A 148 -12.81 -7.08 -6.06
N ASP A 149 -13.72 -8.00 -5.71
CA ASP A 149 -13.44 -9.44 -5.48
C ASP A 149 -12.73 -10.15 -6.64
N ASP A 150 -12.95 -9.72 -7.88
CA ASP A 150 -12.31 -10.31 -9.07
C ASP A 150 -10.80 -10.00 -9.16
N TYR A 151 -10.32 -8.99 -8.45
CA TYR A 151 -8.96 -8.45 -8.61
C TYR A 151 -8.17 -8.37 -7.30
N CYS A 152 -8.84 -8.14 -6.17
CA CYS A 152 -8.22 -7.84 -4.89
C CYS A 152 -8.30 -9.00 -3.89
N LEU A 153 -7.24 -9.17 -3.11
CA LEU A 153 -7.26 -9.92 -1.86
C LEU A 153 -7.69 -8.97 -0.73
N ALA A 154 -8.95 -9.08 -0.31
CA ALA A 154 -9.49 -8.32 0.83
C ALA A 154 -8.97 -8.90 2.16
N VAL A 155 -8.42 -8.04 3.02
CA VAL A 155 -7.82 -8.45 4.30
C VAL A 155 -8.51 -7.75 5.47
N ALA A 156 -9.11 -8.55 6.36
CA ALA A 156 -9.62 -8.12 7.66
C ALA A 156 -8.51 -8.19 8.73
N ALA A 157 -8.79 -7.66 9.92
CA ALA A 157 -7.89 -7.75 11.07
C ALA A 157 -8.36 -8.83 12.04
N THR A 158 -7.40 -9.53 12.66
CA THR A 158 -7.64 -10.40 13.82
C THR A 158 -6.73 -9.98 14.96
N ASP A 159 -7.06 -10.39 16.19
CA ASP A 159 -6.20 -10.19 17.35
C ASP A 159 -5.35 -11.44 17.69
N TYR A 160 -4.61 -11.40 18.80
CA TYR A 160 -3.78 -12.50 19.26
C TYR A 160 -4.56 -13.82 19.51
N ASN A 161 -5.87 -13.74 19.69
CA ASN A 161 -6.75 -14.87 19.98
C ASN A 161 -7.50 -15.38 18.73
N ASP A 162 -7.16 -14.90 17.54
CA ASP A 162 -7.85 -15.17 16.26
C ASP A 162 -9.33 -14.73 16.26
N GLU A 163 -9.67 -13.64 16.99
CA GLU A 163 -10.99 -12.99 16.93
C GLU A 163 -11.12 -12.01 15.76
#